data_AF-A0A951YFF2-F1
#
_entry.id   AF-A0A951YFF2-F1
#
_cell.length_a   1.000
_cell.length_b   1.000
_cell.length_c   1.000
_cell.angle_alpha   90.00
_cell.angle_beta   90.00
_cell.angle_gamma   90.00
#
_symmetry.space_group_name_H-M   'P 1'
#
loop_
_entity.id
_entity.type
_entity.pdbx_description
1 polymer ?
#
loop_
_entity_poly.entity_id
_entity_poly.type
_entity_poly.pdbx_seq_one_letter_code
_entity_poly.pdbx_strand_id
1 'polypeptide(L)'
;MNAQPSHATVAGRHGVFVTDAEHGLLWETAVLVTDLLDLIEACGTAHALEVRSDVGVFHATARRWWVAPMGDEMLVRIELERTITA
;
A
#
# COMPACT_ATOMS: atom_id res chain seq x y z
N MET A 1 -10.48 -20.56 -0.28
CA MET A 1 -10.41 -19.31 0.50
C MET A 1 -9.08 -18.67 0.16
N ASN A 2 -9.04 -17.62 -0.66
CA ASN A 2 -7.79 -16.96 -1.01
C ASN A 2 -7.26 -16.28 0.25
N ALA A 3 -6.13 -16.75 0.77
CA ALA A 3 -5.49 -16.11 1.92
C ALA A 3 -5.16 -14.66 1.53
N GLN A 4 -5.70 -13.70 2.26
CA GLN A 4 -5.32 -12.30 2.11
C GLN A 4 -3.94 -12.14 2.76
N PRO A 5 -2.95 -11.58 2.05
CA PRO A 5 -1.63 -11.36 2.64
C PRO A 5 -1.75 -10.51 3.90
N SER A 6 -0.94 -10.81 4.92
CA SER A 6 -0.92 -10.02 6.16
C SER A 6 0.11 -8.89 6.09
N HIS A 7 1.23 -9.15 5.41
CA HIS A 7 2.33 -8.20 5.24
C HIS A 7 2.69 -8.03 3.77
N ALA A 8 3.10 -6.83 3.39
CA ALA A 8 3.67 -6.60 2.08
C ALA A 8 4.68 -5.45 2.04
N THR A 9 5.55 -5.52 1.04
CA THR A 9 6.36 -4.40 0.58
C THR A 9 5.72 -3.77 -0.65
N VAL A 10 5.48 -2.46 -0.58
CA VAL A 10 4.91 -1.63 -1.65
C VAL A 10 5.82 -0.42 -1.85
N ALA A 11 6.23 -0.12 -3.08
CA ALA A 11 7.16 0.98 -3.38
C ALA A 11 8.44 0.97 -2.49
N GLY A 12 8.93 -0.23 -2.16
CA GLY A 12 10.11 -0.41 -1.29
C GLY A 12 9.87 -0.23 0.21
N ARG A 13 8.63 0.01 0.66
CA ARG A 13 8.25 0.18 2.07
C ARG A 13 7.51 -1.02 2.60
N HIS A 14 7.84 -1.44 3.82
CA HIS A 14 7.18 -2.57 4.48
C HIS A 14 5.95 -2.09 5.26
N GLY A 15 4.86 -2.83 5.15
CA GLY A 15 3.60 -2.51 5.82
C GLY A 15 2.70 -3.72 5.94
N VAL A 16 1.50 -3.49 6.45
CA VAL A 16 0.50 -4.52 6.72
C VAL A 16 -0.74 -4.29 5.89
N PHE A 17 -1.42 -5.36 5.51
CA PHE A 17 -2.77 -5.22 4.99
C PHE A 17 -3.76 -5.15 6.15
N VAL A 18 -4.65 -4.17 6.07
CA VAL A 18 -5.80 -4.02 6.95
C VAL A 18 -7.04 -4.46 6.18
N THR A 19 -7.83 -5.33 6.79
CA THR A 19 -9.10 -5.77 6.22
C THR A 19 -10.14 -4.67 6.34
N ASP A 20 -10.59 -4.14 5.22
CA ASP A 20 -11.74 -3.26 5.14
C ASP A 20 -12.73 -3.83 4.11
N ALA A 21 -13.91 -4.22 4.60
CA ALA A 21 -14.92 -4.87 3.79
C ALA A 21 -15.53 -3.93 2.72
N GLU A 22 -15.40 -2.61 2.90
CA GLU A 22 -15.94 -1.61 1.98
C GLU A 22 -14.91 -1.13 0.95
N HIS A 23 -13.63 -1.05 1.34
CA HIS A 23 -12.57 -0.43 0.53
C HIS A 23 -11.61 -1.44 -0.14
N GLY A 24 -11.85 -2.74 0.02
CA GLY A 24 -11.04 -3.77 -0.64
C GLY A 24 -9.66 -3.97 0.01
N LEU A 25 -8.59 -3.83 -0.77
CA LEU A 25 -7.22 -4.12 -0.32
C LEU A 25 -6.55 -2.86 0.22
N LEU A 26 -6.62 -2.65 1.52
CA LEU A 26 -5.95 -1.53 2.19
C LEU A 26 -4.60 -1.96 2.75
N TRP A 27 -3.55 -1.19 2.45
CA TRP A 27 -2.20 -1.38 2.96
C TRP A 27 -1.78 -0.17 3.80
N GLU A 28 -1.14 -0.44 4.94
CA GLU A 28 -0.68 0.57 5.89
C GLU A 28 0.80 0.47 6.19
N THR A 29 1.45 1.62 6.28
CA THR A 29 2.84 1.76 6.71
C THR A 29 3.00 3.01 7.55
N ALA A 30 3.96 3.00 8.47
CA ALA A 30 4.51 4.22 9.06
C ALA A 30 5.77 4.62 8.29
N VAL A 31 5.93 5.91 8.02
CA VAL A 31 7.11 6.47 7.34
C VAL A 31 7.51 7.80 7.96
N LEU A 32 8.78 8.18 7.88
CA LEU A 32 9.22 9.52 8.24
C LEU A 32 8.64 10.55 7.27
N VAL A 33 8.52 11.81 7.70
CA VAL A 33 8.05 12.90 6.83
C VAL A 33 8.90 13.04 5.57
N THR A 34 10.21 12.80 5.66
CA THR A 34 11.14 12.84 4.51
C THR A 34 10.83 11.78 3.46
N ASP A 35 10.30 10.65 3.91
CA ASP A 35 10.00 9.47 3.08
C ASP A 35 8.57 9.48 2.52
N LEU A 36 7.70 10.31 3.11
CA LEU A 36 6.31 10.43 2.70
C LEU A 36 6.19 10.89 1.24
N LEU A 37 7.00 11.87 0.83
CA LEU A 37 6.91 12.44 -0.52
C LEU A 37 7.20 11.39 -1.60
N ASP A 38 8.25 10.60 -1.43
CA ASP A 38 8.61 9.53 -2.36
C ASP A 38 7.50 8.48 -2.48
N LEU A 39 6.87 8.12 -1.35
CA LEU A 39 5.77 7.17 -1.32
C LEU A 39 4.52 7.73 -2.02
N ILE A 40 4.17 8.99 -1.77
CA ILE A 40 3.02 9.63 -2.42
C ILE A 40 3.26 9.82 -3.92
N GLU A 41 4.49 10.15 -4.33
CA GLU A 41 4.85 10.25 -5.75
C GLU A 41 4.67 8.92 -6.45
N ALA A 42 5.18 7.82 -5.87
CA ALA A 42 4.98 6.48 -6.41
C ALA A 42 3.49 6.12 -6.57
N CYS A 43 2.65 6.48 -5.59
CA CYS A 43 1.21 6.26 -5.63
C CYS A 43 0.48 7.17 -6.64
N GLY A 44 0.98 8.37 -6.87
CA GLY A 44 0.43 9.33 -7.82
C GLY A 44 0.74 8.97 -9.28
N THR A 45 1.66 8.04 -9.53
CA THR A 45 1.92 7.57 -10.90
C THR A 45 0.75 6.73 -11.42
N ALA A 46 0.44 6.83 -12.71
CA ALA A 46 -0.50 5.93 -13.37
C ALA A 46 0.04 4.49 -13.53
N HIS A 47 1.24 4.21 -13.01
CA HIS A 47 1.91 2.91 -13.11
C HIS A 47 1.48 1.98 -11.99
N ALA A 48 1.42 0.69 -12.30
CA ALA A 48 1.16 -0.32 -11.28
C ALA A 48 2.38 -0.48 -10.38
N LEU A 49 2.15 -0.45 -9.07
CA LEU A 49 3.12 -0.74 -8.02
C LEU A 49 3.28 -2.25 -7.91
N GLU A 50 4.52 -2.71 -7.81
CA GLU A 50 4.80 -4.08 -7.42
C GLU A 50 4.55 -4.24 -5.93
N VAL A 51 3.76 -5.26 -5.58
CA VAL A 51 3.39 -5.61 -4.22
C VAL A 51 3.95 -7.00 -3.91
N ARG A 52 4.94 -7.05 -3.02
CA ARG A 52 5.57 -8.30 -2.58
C ARG A 52 5.02 -8.70 -1.22
N SER A 53 4.39 -9.86 -1.12
CA SER A 53 3.77 -10.35 0.11
C SER A 53 4.19 -11.78 0.44
N ASP A 54 3.79 -12.25 1.62
CA ASP A 54 3.96 -13.64 2.08
C ASP A 54 3.22 -14.67 1.20
N VAL A 55 2.18 -14.25 0.48
CA VAL A 55 1.43 -15.11 -0.45
C VAL A 55 1.86 -14.98 -1.91
N GLY A 56 2.88 -14.16 -2.21
CA GLY A 56 3.42 -13.96 -3.56
C GLY A 56 3.54 -12.50 -3.99
N VAL A 57 3.86 -12.30 -5.26
CA VAL A 57 4.05 -10.98 -5.89
C VAL A 57 2.90 -10.70 -6.85
N PHE A 58 2.34 -9.49 -6.79
CA PHE A 58 1.33 -9.01 -7.74
C PHE A 58 1.51 -7.52 -8.00
N HIS A 59 0.79 -7.00 -8.99
CA HIS A 59 0.78 -5.57 -9.34
C HIS A 59 -0.55 -4.93 -8.94
N ALA A 60 -0.49 -3.71 -8.42
CA ALA A 60 -1.67 -2.95 -8.04
C ALA A 60 -1.48 -1.45 -8.29
N THR A 61 -2.55 -0.73 -8.60
CA THR A 61 -2.56 0.73 -8.66
C THR A 61 -3.04 1.31 -7.34
N ALA A 62 -2.47 2.43 -6.91
CA ALA A 62 -3.00 3.18 -5.79
C ALA A 62 -4.23 3.98 -6.26
N ARG A 63 -5.37 3.76 -5.61
CA ARG A 63 -6.62 4.48 -5.91
C ARG A 63 -6.76 5.75 -5.10
N ARG A 64 -6.39 5.65 -3.83
CA ARG A 64 -6.58 6.69 -2.82
C ARG A 64 -5.62 6.42 -1.68
N TRP A 65 -5.23 7.49 -1.00
CA TRP A 65 -4.39 7.40 0.19
C TRP A 65 -4.83 8.40 1.24
N TRP A 66 -4.55 8.05 2.50
CA TRP A 66 -4.75 8.87 3.67
C TRP A 66 -3.46 8.96 4.45
N VAL A 67 -3.21 10.13 5.01
CA VAL A 67 -2.01 10.39 5.80
C VAL A 67 -2.45 11.00 7.12
N ALA A 68 -2.02 10.40 8.22
CA ALA A 68 -2.28 10.89 9.57
C ALA A 68 -0.96 10.99 10.36
N PRO A 69 -0.79 12.03 11.20
CA PRO A 69 0.37 12.12 12.08
C PRO A 69 0.36 10.98 13.11
N MET A 70 1.52 10.36 13.36
CA MET A 70 1.71 9.29 14.34
C MET A 70 3.05 9.48 15.08
N GLY A 71 3.04 10.31 16.12
CA GLY A 71 4.27 10.69 16.81
C GLY A 71 5.19 11.48 15.89
N ASP A 72 6.43 10.99 15.72
CA ASP A 72 7.44 11.58 14.81
C ASP A 72 7.35 11.04 13.37
N GLU A 73 6.42 10.11 13.14
CA GLU A 73 6.17 9.47 11.85
C GLU A 73 4.80 9.87 11.29
N MET A 74 4.57 9.49 10.03
CA MET A 74 3.32 9.61 9.31
C MET A 74 2.76 8.22 9.07
N LEU A 75 1.57 7.94 9.56
CA LEU A 75 0.81 6.76 9.18
C LEU A 75 0.21 7.01 7.80
N VAL A 76 0.55 6.16 6.84
CA VAL A 76 0.03 6.20 5.48
C VAL A 76 -0.80 4.95 5.24
N ARG A 77 -2.04 5.16 4.81
CA ARG A 77 -2.97 4.11 4.39
C ARG A 77 -3.21 4.28 2.89
N ILE A 78 -3.11 3.20 2.14
CA ILE A 78 -3.25 3.19 0.68
C ILE A 78 -4.29 2.14 0.30
N GLU A 79 -5.29 2.57 -0.48
CA GLU A 79 -6.23 1.69 -1.16
C GLU A 79 -5.62 1.20 -2.46
N LEU A 80 -5.38 -0.11 -2.55
CA LEU A 80 -4.75 -0.76 -3.69
C LEU A 80 -5.78 -1.53 -4.51
N GLU A 81 -5.80 -1.30 -5.82
CA GLU A 81 -6.60 -2.08 -6.76
C GLU A 81 -5.68 -3.03 -7.53
N ARG A 82 -5.90 -4.35 -7.39
CA ARG A 82 -5.13 -5.36 -8.12
C ARG A 82 -5.34 -5.17 -9.62
N THR A 83 -4.24 -5.08 -10.35
CA THR A 83 -4.27 -5.06 -11.80
C THR A 83 -4.46 -6.50 -12.28
N ILE A 84 -5.64 -6.83 -12.83
CA ILE A 84 -5.84 -8.12 -13.50
C ILE A 84 -5.15 -8.00 -14.85
N THR A 85 -3.92 -8.50 -14.95
CA THR A 85 -3.33 -8.79 -16.26
C THR A 85 -4.15 -9.90 -16.90
N ALA A 86 -4.80 -9.57 -18.02
CA ALA A 86 -5.53 -10.51 -18.87
C ALA A 86 -4.62 -11.61 -19.44
#